data_AF-A0A6C1QIP4-F1
#
_entry.id   AF-A0A6C1QIP4-F1
#
_cell.length_a   1.000
_cell.length_b   1.000
_cell.length_c   1.000
_cell.angle_alpha   90.00
_cell.angle_beta   90.00
_cell.angle_gamma   90.00
#
_symmetry.space_group_name_H-M   'P 1'
#
loop_
_entity.id
_entity.type
_entity.pdbx_description
1 polymer ?
#
loop_
_entity_poly.entity_id
_entity_poly.type
_entity_poly.pdbx_seq_one_letter_code
_entity_poly.pdbx_strand_id
1 'polypeptide(L)'
;MNRKRKLRRILVLSTLPLVMWLFFNQVAFWHYHVLDNGMVVQHAHPFKNNPIQGTPYQNHQHSDFEYTILAQISNIVSLLVFIMVAGLIIDKIAKPFHFYFLTIVIKSVDPGGDRLRGPPLVV
;
A
#
# COMPACT_ATOMS: atom_id res chain seq x y z
N MET A 1 24.44 -8.27 -8.46
CA MET A 1 23.21 -7.83 -7.73
C MET A 1 22.33 -9.05 -7.47
N ASN A 2 21.89 -9.27 -6.24
CA ASN A 2 21.17 -10.47 -5.82
C ASN A 2 19.84 -10.65 -6.59
N ARG A 3 19.52 -11.86 -7.08
CA ARG A 3 18.38 -12.12 -8.00
C ARG A 3 17.04 -11.63 -7.43
N LYS A 4 16.83 -11.85 -6.12
CA LYS A 4 15.69 -11.35 -5.34
C LYS A 4 15.56 -9.83 -5.36
N ARG A 5 16.69 -9.12 -5.28
CA ARG A 5 16.75 -7.65 -5.26
C ARG A 5 16.45 -7.05 -6.62
N LYS A 6 16.87 -7.72 -7.71
CA LYS A 6 16.52 -7.36 -9.09
C LYS A 6 15.02 -7.51 -9.35
N LEU A 7 14.42 -8.64 -8.95
CA LEU A 7 12.99 -8.90 -9.09
C LEU A 7 12.13 -7.88 -8.33
N ARG A 8 12.47 -7.61 -7.06
CA ARG A 8 11.77 -6.60 -6.24
C ARG A 8 11.83 -5.22 -6.86
N ARG A 9 12.99 -4.84 -7.43
CA ARG A 9 13.15 -3.55 -8.11
C ARG A 9 12.30 -3.45 -9.36
N ILE A 10 12.24 -4.50 -10.17
CA ILE A 10 11.37 -4.55 -11.36
C ILE A 10 9.91 -4.42 -10.95
N LEU A 11 9.45 -5.21 -9.97
CA LEU A 11 8.07 -5.16 -9.47
C LEU A 11 7.66 -3.76 -9.00
N VAL A 12 8.49 -3.11 -8.18
CA VAL A 12 8.23 -1.75 -7.67
C VAL A 12 8.23 -0.71 -8.79
N LEU A 13 9.15 -0.83 -9.76
CA LEU A 13 9.19 0.10 -10.88
C LEU A 13 8.02 -0.12 -11.85
N SER A 14 7.54 -1.36 -12.01
CA SER A 14 6.38 -1.66 -12.85
C SER A 14 5.05 -1.23 -12.23
N THR A 15 4.94 -1.14 -10.89
CA THR A 15 3.68 -0.71 -10.27
C THR A 15 3.35 0.74 -10.48
N LEU A 16 4.34 1.63 -10.57
CA LEU A 16 4.11 3.05 -10.80
C LEU A 16 3.34 3.32 -12.11
N PRO A 17 3.81 2.86 -13.29
CA PRO A 17 3.08 3.03 -14.53
C PRO A 17 1.76 2.25 -14.54
N LEU A 18 1.66 1.10 -13.87
CA LEU A 18 0.42 0.32 -13.79
C LEU A 18 -0.67 1.07 -13.01
N VAL A 19 -0.30 1.68 -11.88
CA VAL A 19 -1.19 2.51 -11.08
C VAL A 19 -1.59 3.77 -11.86
N MET A 20 -0.62 4.45 -12.49
CA MET A 20 -0.93 5.61 -13.34
C MET A 20 -1.87 5.24 -14.49
N TRP A 21 -1.68 4.09 -15.11
CA TRP A 21 -2.56 3.58 -16.16
C TRP A 21 -3.99 3.31 -15.64
N LEU A 22 -4.12 2.68 -14.47
CA LEU A 22 -5.42 2.45 -13.82
C LEU A 22 -6.16 3.75 -13.51
N PHE A 23 -5.47 4.71 -12.89
CA PHE A 23 -6.06 6.02 -12.58
C PHE A 23 -6.37 6.81 -13.84
N PHE A 24 -5.50 6.79 -14.83
CA PHE A 24 -5.77 7.40 -16.13
C PHE A 24 -7.01 6.79 -16.77
N ASN A 25 -7.13 5.46 -16.77
CA ASN A 25 -8.31 4.77 -17.28
C ASN A 25 -9.58 5.20 -16.55
N GLN A 26 -9.51 5.29 -15.22
CA GLN A 26 -10.62 5.73 -14.38
C GLN A 26 -10.99 7.21 -14.56
N VAL A 27 -10.07 8.09 -14.96
CA VAL A 27 -10.38 9.52 -15.19
C VAL A 27 -10.75 9.81 -16.64
N ALA A 28 -10.15 9.10 -17.61
CA ALA A 28 -10.35 9.37 -19.02
C ALA A 28 -11.57 8.66 -19.61
N PHE A 29 -11.95 7.49 -19.06
CA PHE A 29 -12.95 6.61 -19.66
C PHE A 29 -14.07 6.18 -18.71
N TRP A 30 -14.25 6.89 -17.61
CA TRP A 30 -15.37 6.66 -16.71
C TRP A 30 -16.67 7.25 -17.24
N HIS A 31 -17.77 6.58 -16.93
CA HIS A 31 -19.11 7.07 -17.14
C HIS A 31 -20.10 6.39 -16.17
N TYR A 32 -21.34 6.88 -16.20
CA TYR A 32 -22.43 6.38 -15.37
C TYR A 32 -23.42 5.57 -16.18
N HIS A 33 -23.84 4.43 -15.64
CA HIS A 33 -25.00 3.67 -16.09
C HIS A 33 -26.11 3.77 -15.07
N VAL A 34 -27.33 3.95 -15.56
CA VAL A 34 -28.54 3.79 -14.78
C VAL A 34 -29.12 2.43 -15.17
N LEU A 35 -29.19 1.52 -14.21
CA LEU A 35 -29.79 0.20 -14.37
C LEU A 35 -31.32 0.31 -14.42
N ASP A 36 -31.99 -0.72 -14.93
CA ASP A 36 -33.46 -0.77 -15.05
C ASP A 36 -34.18 -0.65 -13.69
N ASN A 37 -33.48 -0.98 -12.59
CA ASN A 37 -33.96 -0.83 -11.21
C ASN A 37 -33.69 0.56 -10.60
N GLY A 38 -33.16 1.51 -11.38
CA GLY A 38 -32.82 2.86 -10.94
C GLY A 38 -31.47 2.98 -10.21
N MET A 39 -30.71 1.89 -10.06
CA MET A 39 -29.38 1.94 -9.46
C MET A 39 -28.38 2.61 -10.41
N VAL A 40 -27.52 3.48 -9.86
CA VAL A 40 -26.47 4.14 -10.63
C VAL A 40 -25.14 3.42 -10.39
N VAL A 41 -24.54 2.92 -11.46
CA VAL A 41 -23.22 2.27 -11.43
C VAL A 41 -22.21 3.16 -12.17
N GLN A 42 -21.07 3.40 -11.53
CA GLN A 42 -19.95 4.13 -12.11
C GLN A 42 -18.86 3.13 -12.48
N HIS A 43 -18.43 3.13 -13.74
CA HIS A 43 -17.33 2.27 -14.18
C HIS A 43 -16.51 2.93 -15.30
N ALA A 44 -15.33 2.37 -15.61
CA ALA A 44 -14.42 2.90 -16.62
C ALA A 44 -13.94 1.82 -17.59
N HIS A 45 -14.01 2.08 -18.90
CA HIS A 45 -13.59 1.11 -19.92
C HIS A 45 -12.13 1.27 -20.34
N PRO A 46 -11.42 0.15 -20.59
CA PRO A 46 -10.08 0.17 -21.18
C PRO A 46 -10.02 0.76 -22.60
N PHE A 47 -11.16 0.85 -23.29
CA PHE A 47 -11.25 1.26 -24.68
C PHE A 47 -12.39 2.26 -24.90
N LYS A 48 -12.14 3.25 -25.76
CA LYS A 48 -13.09 4.29 -26.12
C LYS A 48 -14.10 3.74 -27.13
N ASN A 49 -15.23 3.21 -26.67
CA ASN A 49 -16.40 3.09 -27.54
C ASN A 49 -16.95 4.50 -27.75
N ASN A 50 -17.20 4.89 -29.01
CA ASN A 50 -17.59 6.24 -29.40
C ASN A 50 -18.67 6.82 -28.47
N PRO A 51 -18.33 7.70 -27.53
CA PRO A 51 -19.33 8.30 -26.68
C PRO A 51 -20.17 9.23 -27.55
N ILE A 52 -21.50 9.13 -27.44
CA ILE A 52 -22.38 10.19 -27.95
C ILE A 52 -21.92 11.49 -27.28
N GLN A 53 -21.42 12.45 -28.08
CA GLN A 53 -20.86 13.69 -27.54
C GLN A 53 -21.94 14.43 -26.72
N GLY A 54 -21.64 14.71 -25.45
CA GLY A 54 -22.49 15.53 -24.59
C GLY A 54 -23.37 14.78 -23.58
N THR A 55 -23.34 13.44 -23.51
CA THR A 55 -24.10 12.70 -22.48
C THR A 55 -23.19 11.87 -21.55
N PRO A 56 -23.20 12.11 -20.22
CA PRO A 56 -22.48 11.28 -19.25
C PRO A 56 -23.16 9.92 -19.03
N TYR A 57 -24.43 9.81 -19.42
CA TYR A 57 -25.20 8.57 -19.43
C TYR A 57 -25.10 7.95 -20.81
N GLN A 58 -24.50 6.78 -20.87
CA GLN A 58 -24.40 6.00 -22.09
C GLN A 58 -25.21 4.73 -21.92
N ASN A 59 -26.03 4.37 -22.90
CA ASN A 59 -26.79 3.13 -22.88
C ASN A 59 -26.04 2.08 -23.71
N HIS A 60 -24.99 1.52 -23.11
CA HIS A 60 -24.26 0.37 -23.64
C HIS A 60 -24.66 -0.85 -22.81
N GLN A 61 -25.13 -1.90 -23.46
CA GLN A 61 -25.56 -3.12 -22.77
C GLN A 61 -24.34 -3.91 -22.30
N HIS A 62 -23.97 -3.73 -21.03
CA HIS A 62 -23.24 -4.75 -20.27
C HIS A 62 -24.25 -5.57 -19.50
N SER A 63 -24.03 -6.89 -19.42
CA SER A 63 -24.79 -7.72 -18.50
C SER A 63 -24.40 -7.43 -17.04
N ASP A 64 -25.31 -7.62 -16.09
CA ASP A 64 -25.02 -7.50 -14.64
C ASP A 64 -23.81 -8.34 -14.21
N PHE A 65 -23.59 -9.47 -14.90
CA PHE A 65 -22.44 -10.34 -14.68
C PHE A 65 -21.12 -9.69 -15.11
N GLU A 66 -21.09 -8.99 -16.24
CA GLU A 66 -19.92 -8.24 -16.70
C GLU A 66 -19.56 -7.12 -15.75
N TYR A 67 -20.56 -6.35 -15.28
CA TYR A 67 -20.34 -5.32 -14.25
C TYR A 67 -19.74 -5.91 -12.98
N THR A 68 -20.26 -7.05 -12.54
CA THR A 68 -19.78 -7.73 -11.34
C THR A 68 -18.32 -8.16 -11.51
N ILE A 69 -17.95 -8.77 -12.64
CA ILE A 69 -16.57 -9.16 -12.92
C ILE A 69 -15.64 -7.95 -12.95
N LEU A 70 -16.02 -6.89 -13.67
CA LEU A 70 -15.21 -5.68 -13.79
C LEU A 70 -15.00 -5.02 -12.43
N ALA A 71 -16.04 -4.96 -11.60
CA ALA A 71 -15.95 -4.45 -10.23
C ALA A 71 -14.99 -5.29 -9.38
N GLN A 72 -15.07 -6.63 -9.45
CA GLN A 72 -14.17 -7.50 -8.69
C GLN A 72 -12.71 -7.37 -9.13
N ILE A 73 -12.45 -7.31 -10.44
CA ILE A 73 -11.09 -7.10 -10.95
C ILE A 73 -10.53 -5.76 -10.46
N SER A 74 -11.32 -4.69 -10.56
CA SER A 74 -10.92 -3.36 -10.08
C SER A 74 -10.59 -3.37 -8.58
N ASN A 75 -11.44 -4.01 -7.77
CA ASN A 75 -11.26 -4.12 -6.32
C ASN A 75 -10.01 -4.94 -5.95
N ILE A 76 -9.81 -6.10 -6.59
CA ILE A 76 -8.65 -6.95 -6.33
C ILE A 76 -7.36 -6.23 -6.70
N VAL A 77 -7.31 -5.59 -7.86
CA VAL A 77 -6.12 -4.86 -8.30
C VAL A 77 -5.82 -3.68 -7.37
N SER A 78 -6.85 -2.93 -6.97
CA SER A 78 -6.70 -1.83 -6.00
C SER A 78 -6.18 -2.34 -4.65
N LEU A 79 -6.70 -3.47 -4.15
CA LEU A 79 -6.26 -4.09 -2.91
C LEU A 79 -4.80 -4.56 -3.00
N LEU A 80 -4.39 -5.18 -4.10
CA LEU A 80 -3.01 -5.62 -4.31
C LEU A 80 -2.02 -4.45 -4.31
N VAL A 81 -2.39 -3.35 -4.99
CA VAL A 81 -1.60 -2.10 -4.97
C VAL A 81 -1.50 -1.56 -3.54
N PHE A 82 -2.63 -1.51 -2.82
CA PHE A 82 -2.66 -1.03 -1.43
C PHE A 82 -1.74 -1.85 -0.52
N ILE A 83 -1.87 -3.18 -0.52
CA ILE A 83 -1.03 -4.09 0.29
C ILE A 83 0.44 -3.92 -0.06
N MET A 84 0.77 -3.77 -1.35
CA MET A 84 2.14 -3.57 -1.78
C MET A 84 2.73 -2.25 -1.25
N VAL A 85 2.00 -1.13 -1.38
CA VAL A 85 2.44 0.18 -0.87
C VAL A 85 2.57 0.15 0.65
N ALA A 86 1.57 -0.41 1.35
CA ALA A 86 1.61 -0.57 2.81
C ALA A 86 2.82 -1.41 3.24
N GLY A 87 3.12 -2.51 2.56
CA GLY A 87 4.29 -3.34 2.82
C GLY A 87 5.62 -2.59 2.63
N LEU A 88 5.72 -1.71 1.64
CA LEU A 88 6.90 -0.86 1.44
C LEU A 88 7.08 0.16 2.57
N ILE A 89 5.98 0.76 3.05
CA ILE A 89 5.99 1.72 4.17
C ILE A 89 6.37 1.01 5.47
N ILE A 90 5.74 -0.13 5.78
CA ILE A 90 6.04 -0.92 6.99
C ILE A 90 7.50 -1.39 6.97
N ASP A 91 8.03 -1.87 5.85
CA ASP A 91 9.44 -2.29 5.72
C ASP A 91 10.43 -1.13 5.97
N LYS A 92 10.00 0.12 5.82
CA LYS A 92 10.79 1.33 6.09
C LYS A 92 10.64 1.84 7.53
N ILE A 93 9.48 1.68 8.15
CA ILE A 93 9.18 2.12 9.52
C ILE A 93 9.63 1.07 10.56
N ALA A 94 9.46 -0.23 10.28
CA ALA A 94 9.77 -1.30 11.23
C ALA A 94 11.29 -1.51 11.42
N LYS A 95 12.09 -1.27 10.39
CA LYS A 95 13.56 -1.42 10.45
C LYS A 95 14.26 -0.47 11.43
N PRO A 96 13.96 0.85 11.45
CA PRO A 96 14.55 1.73 12.45
C PRO A 96 14.04 1.39 13.86
N PHE A 97 12.79 0.93 14.03
CA PHE A 97 12.25 0.61 15.35
C PHE A 97 12.95 -0.57 16.05
N HIS A 98 13.43 -1.56 15.29
CA HIS A 98 14.16 -2.71 15.83
C HIS A 98 15.56 -2.36 16.38
N PHE A 99 16.17 -1.27 15.89
CA PHE A 99 17.52 -0.87 16.31
C PHE A 99 17.53 -0.09 17.63
N TYR A 100 16.47 0.67 17.94
CA TYR A 100 16.42 1.50 19.15
C TYR A 100 15.99 0.73 20.41
N PHE A 101 15.28 -0.40 20.27
CA PHE A 101 14.66 -1.09 21.42
C PHE A 101 15.64 -1.96 22.24
N LEU A 102 16.85 -2.27 21.75
CA LEU A 102 17.70 -3.31 22.35
C LEU A 102 19.01 -2.82 22.99
N THR A 103 19.22 -1.52 23.13
CA THR A 103 20.44 -0.99 23.75
C THR A 103 20.20 -0.50 25.17
N ILE A 104 19.66 -1.35 26.04
CA ILE A 104 19.78 -1.16 27.50
C ILE A 104 21.13 -1.76 27.88
N VAL A 105 22.19 -0.95 27.83
CA VAL A 105 23.47 -1.32 28.44
C VAL A 105 23.30 -1.20 29.94
N ILE A 106 23.00 -2.32 30.60
CA ILE A 106 23.10 -2.43 32.05
C ILE A 106 24.60 -2.37 32.38
N LYS A 107 25.11 -1.17 32.67
CA LYS A 107 26.40 -1.07 33.38
C LYS A 107 26.19 -1.71 34.74
N SER A 108 26.76 -2.90 34.93
CA SER A 108 26.93 -3.46 36.27
C SER A 108 27.81 -2.49 37.05
N VAL A 109 27.20 -1.78 38.00
CA VAL A 109 27.95 -1.03 39.01
C VAL A 109 28.61 -2.08 39.88
N ASP A 110 29.92 -2.23 39.76
CA ASP A 110 30.72 -3.08 40.62
C ASP A 110 30.66 -2.50 42.05
N PRO A 111 30.07 -3.18 43.04
CA PRO A 111 30.06 -2.71 44.42
C PRO A 111 31.38 -3.02 45.15
N GLY A 112 32.41 -3.52 44.46
CA GLY A 112 33.65 -4.04 45.04
C GLY A 112 34.73 -3.03 45.43
N GLY A 113 34.47 -1.72 45.38
CA GLY A 113 35.50 -0.70 45.62
C GLY A 113 35.81 -0.33 47.08
N ASP A 114 34.82 -0.42 47.98
CA ASP A 114 34.92 0.27 49.29
C ASP A 114 34.77 -0.61 50.54
N ARG A 115 34.89 -1.94 50.41
CA ARG A 115 34.65 -2.85 51.54
C ARG A 115 35.85 -3.21 52.41
N LEU A 116 36.99 -2.54 52.26
CA LEU A 116 38.22 -2.86 53.02
C LEU A 116 38.87 -1.66 53.74
N ARG A 117 38.13 -0.57 54.01
CA ARG A 117 38.61 0.46 54.95
C ARG A 117 37.94 0.25 56.30
N GLY A 118 38.75 -0.03 57.32
CA GLY A 118 38.31 -0.05 58.72
C GLY A 118 37.79 1.34 59.14
N PRO A 119 36.91 1.40 60.16
CA PRO A 119 36.36 2.67 60.63
C PRO A 119 37.47 3.61 61.11
N PRO A 120 37.33 4.93 60.93
CA PRO A 120 38.33 5.90 61.34
C PRO A 120 38.50 5.87 62.87
N LEU A 121 39.74 5.74 63.33
CA LEU A 121 40.09 5.91 64.73
C LEU A 121 40.01 7.40 65.06
N VAL A 122 39.08 7.75 65.94
CA VAL A 122 39.01 9.08 66.54
C VAL A 122 40.12 9.14 67.58
N VAL A 123 41.21 9.82 67.25
CA VAL A 123 42.29 10.19 68.18
C VAL A 123 42.19 11.69 68.44
#